data_AF-A0A6G6WS68-F1
#
_entry.id   AF-A0A6G6WS68-F1
#
_cell.length_a   1.000
_cell.length_b   1.000
_cell.length_c   1.000
_cell.angle_alpha   90.00
_cell.angle_beta   90.00
_cell.angle_gamma   90.00
#
_symmetry.space_group_name_H-M   'P 1'
#
loop_
_entity.id
_entity.type
_entity.pdbx_description
1 polymer ?
#
loop_
_entity_poly.entity_id
_entity_poly.type
_entity_poly.pdbx_seq_one_letter_code
_entity_poly.pdbx_strand_id
1 'polypeptide(L)'
;MRDFVRRNRNVLIFVCLGAALMGVWFTNEPVSTQIVEGRFARWAAISHQGGPPLVKVFVDLPDGQTIMVEGWNGWQPPATGDVISLYEHSLLWFGENYSLAPAR
;
A
#
# COMPACT_ATOMS: atom_id res chain seq x y z
N MET A 1 -9.32 44.79 -5.12
CA MET A 1 -9.41 43.33 -5.37
C MET A 1 -8.30 42.80 -6.29
N ARG A 2 -8.04 43.41 -7.46
CA ARG A 2 -6.95 42.99 -8.37
C ARG A 2 -5.54 42.99 -7.76
N ASP A 3 -5.21 43.98 -6.92
CA ASP A 3 -3.86 44.06 -6.30
C ASP A 3 -3.62 42.99 -5.23
N PHE A 4 -4.68 42.59 -4.51
CA PHE A 4 -4.62 41.51 -3.52
C PHE A 4 -4.35 40.17 -4.18
N VAL A 5 -5.05 39.86 -5.29
CA VAL A 5 -4.87 38.62 -6.05
C VAL A 5 -3.48 38.58 -6.69
N ARG A 6 -2.96 39.71 -7.19
CA ARG A 6 -1.62 39.77 -7.78
C ARG A 6 -0.50 39.55 -6.75
N ARG A 7 -0.63 40.17 -5.57
CA ARG A 7 0.36 40.07 -4.48
C ARG A 7 0.36 38.68 -3.81
N ASN A 8 -0.81 38.05 -3.73
CA ASN A 8 -1.00 36.74 -3.09
C ASN A 8 -1.12 35.58 -4.08
N ARG A 9 -0.83 35.80 -5.38
CA ARG A 9 -1.01 34.81 -6.45
C ARG A 9 -0.33 33.48 -6.12
N ASN A 10 0.91 33.54 -5.64
CA ASN A 10 1.67 32.34 -5.32
C ASN A 10 1.04 31.60 -4.13
N VAL A 11 0.60 32.32 -3.10
CA VAL A 11 -0.08 31.74 -1.93
C VAL A 11 -1.36 31.05 -2.33
N LEU A 12 -2.18 31.69 -3.17
CA LEU A 12 -3.42 31.09 -3.69
C LEU A 12 -3.14 29.81 -4.50
N ILE A 13 -2.10 29.81 -5.35
CA ILE A 13 -1.69 28.61 -6.09
C ILE A 13 -1.32 27.49 -5.11
N PHE A 14 -0.48 27.77 -4.11
CA PHE A 14 -0.09 26.76 -3.13
C PHE A 14 -1.27 26.20 -2.33
N VAL A 15 -2.22 27.05 -1.94
CA VAL A 15 -3.43 26.61 -1.23
C VAL A 15 -4.28 25.70 -2.11
N CYS A 16 -4.51 26.06 -3.37
CA CYS A 16 -5.24 25.22 -4.31
C CYS A 16 -4.53 23.89 -4.58
N LEU A 17 -3.20 23.91 -4.72
CA LEU A 17 -2.39 22.72 -4.96
C LEU A 17 -2.42 21.78 -3.75
N GLY A 18 -2.30 22.33 -2.53
CA GLY A 18 -2.45 21.58 -1.30
C GLY A 18 -3.84 20.96 -1.15
N ALA A 19 -4.91 21.71 -1.46
CA ALA A 19 -6.27 21.19 -1.43
C ALA A 19 -6.49 20.05 -2.43
N ALA A 20 -5.95 20.17 -3.65
CA ALA A 20 -6.03 19.13 -4.65
C ALA A 20 -5.28 17.86 -4.22
N LEU A 21 -4.06 18.00 -3.67
CA LEU A 21 -3.27 16.87 -3.17
C LEU A 21 -3.97 16.17 -1.99
N MET A 22 -4.57 16.93 -1.07
CA MET A 22 -5.38 16.35 0.00
C MET A 22 -6.61 15.62 -0.56
N GLY A 23 -7.28 16.19 -1.56
CA GLY A 23 -8.40 15.54 -2.23
C GLY A 23 -8.04 14.19 -2.84
N VAL A 24 -6.89 14.11 -3.53
CA VAL A 24 -6.35 12.86 -4.08
C VAL A 24 -6.09 11.84 -2.97
N TRP A 25 -5.52 12.27 -1.85
CA TRP A 25 -5.23 11.38 -0.72
C TRP A 25 -6.51 10.84 -0.06
N PHE A 26 -7.51 11.69 0.17
CA PHE A 26 -8.75 11.31 0.85
C PHE A 26 -9.70 10.48 -0.03
N THR A 27 -9.67 10.69 -1.35
CA THR A 27 -10.51 9.93 -2.30
C THR A 27 -9.82 8.67 -2.81
N ASN A 28 -8.69 8.29 -2.21
CA ASN A 28 -7.97 7.11 -2.61
C ASN A 28 -8.58 5.83 -2.01
N GLU A 29 -9.78 5.51 -2.45
CA GLU A 29 -10.48 4.29 -2.09
C GLU A 29 -10.12 3.14 -3.05
N PRO A 30 -10.18 1.88 -2.58
CA PRO A 30 -10.01 0.72 -3.45
C PRO A 30 -11.20 0.59 -4.41
N VAL A 31 -10.94 0.73 -5.71
CA VAL A 31 -11.94 0.65 -6.79
C VAL A 31 -12.25 -0.81 -7.14
N SER A 32 -11.26 -1.69 -6.98
CA SER A 32 -11.43 -3.13 -7.11
C SER A 32 -10.59 -3.86 -6.06
N THR A 33 -11.02 -5.07 -5.72
CA THR A 33 -10.24 -5.99 -4.89
C THR A 33 -10.38 -7.37 -5.47
N GLN A 34 -9.27 -8.00 -5.81
CA GLN A 34 -9.22 -9.36 -6.31
C GLN A 34 -8.19 -10.19 -5.54
N ILE A 35 -8.32 -11.52 -5.62
CA ILE A 35 -7.35 -12.43 -5.02
C ILE A 35 -6.39 -12.86 -6.10
N VAL A 36 -5.09 -12.64 -5.86
CA VAL A 36 -4.00 -13.08 -6.72
C VAL A 36 -3.17 -14.12 -5.98
N GLU A 37 -2.76 -15.17 -6.69
CA GLU A 37 -1.88 -16.19 -6.14
C GLU A 37 -0.43 -15.84 -6.45
N GLY A 38 0.40 -15.77 -5.41
CA GLY A 38 1.84 -15.62 -5.50
C GLY A 38 2.55 -16.79 -4.82
N ARG A 39 3.88 -16.83 -4.95
CA ARG A 39 4.72 -17.84 -4.29
C ARG A 39 5.45 -17.23 -3.11
N PHE A 40 5.46 -17.95 -2.00
CA PHE A 40 6.20 -17.52 -0.82
C PHE A 40 7.71 -17.55 -1.08
N ALA A 41 8.37 -16.40 -1.00
CA ALA A 41 9.82 -16.32 -1.14
C ALA A 41 10.51 -16.43 0.23
N ARG A 42 10.21 -15.49 1.13
CA ARG A 42 10.82 -15.41 2.46
C ARG A 42 9.99 -14.51 3.38
N TRP A 43 10.33 -14.51 4.66
CA TRP A 43 9.76 -13.58 5.64
C TRP A 43 10.85 -13.02 6.55
N ALA A 44 10.58 -11.86 7.15
CA ALA A 44 11.43 -11.24 8.14
C ALA A 44 10.57 -10.63 9.25
N ALA A 45 10.93 -10.87 10.51
CA ALA A 45 10.38 -10.16 11.65
C ALA A 45 11.27 -8.97 12.00
N ILE A 46 10.71 -7.77 11.91
CA ILE A 46 11.38 -6.53 12.31
C ILE A 46 10.90 -6.20 13.72
N SER A 47 11.81 -6.24 14.69
CA SER A 47 11.52 -5.79 16.04
C SER A 47 11.38 -4.26 16.06
N HIS A 48 10.31 -3.77 16.69
CA HIS A 48 10.11 -2.34 16.92
C HIS A 48 10.05 -2.10 18.43
N GLN A 49 10.64 -0.99 18.90
CA GLN A 49 10.60 -0.67 20.33
C GLN A 49 9.15 -0.47 20.79
N GLY A 50 8.71 -1.29 21.74
CA GLY A 50 7.41 -1.13 22.41
C GLY A 50 6.21 -1.83 21.78
N GLY A 51 6.40 -2.73 20.79
CA GLY A 51 5.28 -3.44 20.16
C GLY A 51 5.60 -4.86 19.69
N PRO A 52 4.58 -5.63 19.26
CA PRO A 52 4.79 -6.92 18.61
C PRO A 52 5.64 -6.75 17.34
N PRO A 53 6.44 -7.76 16.98
CA PRO A 53 7.30 -7.68 15.80
C PRO A 53 6.46 -7.51 14.53
N LEU A 54 6.90 -6.61 13.65
CA LEU A 54 6.31 -6.40 12.34
C LEU A 54 6.79 -7.52 11.41
N VAL A 55 5.88 -8.38 10.96
CA VAL A 55 6.19 -9.45 10.02
C VAL A 55 6.12 -8.89 8.60
N LYS A 56 7.24 -8.89 7.90
CA LYS A 56 7.34 -8.58 6.47
C LYS A 56 7.44 -9.88 5.70
N VAL A 57 6.50 -10.10 4.79
CA VAL A 57 6.40 -11.29 3.95
C VAL A 57 6.74 -10.90 2.52
N PHE A 58 7.66 -11.63 1.91
CA PHE A 58 8.07 -11.44 0.52
C PHE A 58 7.41 -12.51 -0.34
N VAL A 59 6.71 -12.06 -1.38
CA VAL A 59 5.95 -12.93 -2.27
C VAL A 59 6.35 -12.66 -3.71
N ASP A 60 6.68 -13.72 -4.42
CA ASP A 60 6.96 -13.68 -5.85
C ASP A 60 5.64 -13.77 -6.61
N LEU A 61 5.32 -12.72 -7.35
CA LEU A 61 4.16 -12.63 -8.22
C LEU A 61 4.42 -13.38 -9.54
N PRO A 62 3.36 -13.80 -10.24
CA PRO A 62 3.47 -14.54 -11.51
C PRO A 62 4.11 -13.73 -12.65
N ASP A 63 4.16 -12.41 -12.53
CA ASP A 63 4.83 -11.50 -13.48
C ASP A 63 6.37 -11.45 -13.26
N GLY A 64 6.88 -12.14 -12.24
CA GLY A 64 8.30 -12.19 -11.89
C GLY A 64 8.74 -11.10 -10.93
N GLN A 65 7.83 -10.25 -10.43
CA GLN A 65 8.15 -9.27 -9.40
C GLN A 65 8.08 -9.89 -8.00
N THR A 66 8.98 -9.48 -7.10
CA THR A 66 8.88 -9.79 -5.68
C THR A 66 8.36 -8.59 -4.92
N ILE A 67 7.20 -8.74 -4.28
CA ILE A 67 6.60 -7.68 -3.46
C ILE A 67 6.78 -7.99 -1.96
N MET A 68 6.72 -6.93 -1.14
CA MET A 68 6.74 -7.04 0.31
C MET A 68 5.38 -6.62 0.87
N VAL A 69 4.75 -7.52 1.63
CA VAL A 69 3.46 -7.31 2.28
C VAL A 69 3.59 -7.50 3.80
N GLU A 70 2.66 -6.91 4.57
CA GLU A 70 2.65 -7.05 6.03
C GLU A 70 1.83 -8.26 6.47
N GLY A 71 2.47 -9.13 7.25
CA GLY A 71 1.82 -10.24 7.94
C GLY A 71 0.94 -9.75 9.08
N TRP A 72 -0.25 -10.33 9.23
CA TRP A 72 -1.06 -10.11 10.41
C TRP A 72 -0.42 -10.77 11.66
N ASN A 73 -0.84 -10.32 12.83
CA ASN A 73 -0.32 -10.85 14.09
C ASN A 73 -0.66 -12.35 14.23
N GLY A 74 0.36 -13.18 14.46
CA GLY A 74 0.21 -14.63 14.53
C GLY A 74 0.20 -15.35 13.17
N TRP A 75 0.48 -14.64 12.06
CA TRP A 75 0.72 -15.28 10.76
C TRP A 75 1.91 -16.25 10.85
N GLN A 76 1.72 -17.47 10.34
CA GLN A 76 2.76 -18.50 10.31
C GLN A 76 3.34 -18.62 8.90
N PRO A 77 4.68 -18.64 8.76
CA PRO A 77 5.31 -18.76 7.46
C PRO A 77 5.09 -20.16 6.87
N PRO A 78 4.58 -20.27 5.63
CA PRO A 78 4.55 -21.53 4.90
C PRO A 78 5.95 -21.92 4.39
N ALA A 79 6.07 -23.04 3.69
CA ALA A 79 7.35 -23.43 3.10
C ALA A 79 7.68 -22.56 1.88
N THR A 80 8.96 -22.25 1.68
CA THR A 80 9.41 -21.49 0.50
C THR A 80 8.95 -22.17 -0.79
N GLY A 81 8.30 -21.41 -1.65
CA GLY A 81 7.68 -21.87 -2.90
C GLY A 81 6.20 -22.23 -2.81
N ASP A 82 5.62 -22.28 -1.59
CA ASP A 82 4.20 -22.51 -1.40
C ASP A 82 3.36 -21.37 -1.98
N VAL A 83 2.16 -21.70 -2.43
CA VAL A 83 1.21 -20.72 -2.96
C VAL A 83 0.58 -19.95 -1.79
N ILE A 84 0.65 -18.62 -1.86
CA ILE A 84 0.02 -17.68 -0.94
C ILE A 84 -0.98 -16.83 -1.73
N SER A 85 -2.16 -16.68 -1.16
CA SER A 85 -3.19 -15.76 -1.66
C SER A 85 -2.94 -14.35 -1.15
N LEU A 86 -3.01 -13.38 -2.05
CA LEU A 86 -2.91 -11.95 -1.78
C LEU A 86 -4.19 -11.26 -2.22
N TYR A 87 -4.63 -10.26 -1.47
CA TYR A 87 -5.57 -9.27 -1.99
C TYR A 87 -4.80 -8.23 -2.76
N GLU A 88 -5.14 -8.07 -4.03
CA GLU A 88 -4.72 -6.96 -4.86
C GLU A 88 -5.84 -5.91 -4.88
N HIS A 89 -5.52 -4.73 -4.36
CA HIS A 89 -6.39 -3.58 -4.31
C HIS A 89 -5.96 -2.59 -5.40
N SER A 90 -6.83 -2.35 -6.39
CA SER A 90 -6.59 -1.25 -7.34
C SER A 90 -7.11 0.04 -6.73
N LEU A 91 -6.19 0.93 -6.40
CA LEU A 91 -6.48 2.26 -5.85
C LEU A 91 -6.75 3.25 -6.99
N LEU A 92 -7.67 4.19 -6.77
CA LEU A 92 -8.08 5.17 -7.79
C LEU A 92 -6.91 6.02 -8.30
N TRP A 93 -5.96 6.38 -7.42
CA TRP A 93 -4.89 7.31 -7.74
C TRP A 93 -3.47 6.74 -7.63
N PHE A 94 -3.29 5.65 -6.86
CA PHE A 94 -1.96 5.15 -6.49
C PHE A 94 -1.64 3.75 -7.04
N GLY A 95 -2.44 3.25 -7.99
CA GLY A 95 -2.19 1.96 -8.64
C GLY A 95 -2.51 0.77 -7.75
N GLU A 96 -1.75 -0.30 -7.88
CA GLU A 96 -1.98 -1.57 -7.20
C GLU A 96 -1.33 -1.58 -5.81
N ASN A 97 -2.07 -2.05 -4.83
CA ASN A 97 -1.59 -2.30 -3.47
C ASN A 97 -1.92 -3.73 -3.05
N TYR A 98 -0.99 -4.39 -2.37
CA TYR A 98 -1.12 -5.80 -2.03
C TYR A 98 -1.20 -6.00 -0.51
N SER A 99 -2.11 -6.87 -0.08
CA SER A 99 -2.20 -7.31 1.31
C SER A 99 -2.36 -8.83 1.39
N LEU A 100 -1.96 -9.42 2.52
CA LEU A 100 -2.10 -10.87 2.69
C LEU A 100 -3.57 -11.26 2.82
N ALA A 101 -4.00 -12.23 2.02
CA ALA A 101 -5.31 -12.86 2.18
C ALA A 101 -5.20 -14.01 3.21
N PRO A 102 -6.27 -14.28 3.98
CA PRO A 102 -6.31 -15.41 4.89
C PRO A 102 -6.04 -16.73 4.17
N ALA A 103 -5.28 -17.61 4.82
CA ALA A 103 -5.13 -18.99 4.37
C ALA A 103 -6.52 -19.67 4.42
N ARG A 104 -6.93 -20.28 3.30
CA ARG A 104 -8.15 -21.09 3.22
C ARG A 104 -8.01 -22.38 4.00
#